data_AF-A0A926SMV1-F1
#
_entry.id   AF-A0A926SMV1-F1
#
_cell.length_a   1.000
_cell.length_b   1.000
_cell.length_c   1.000
_cell.angle_alpha   90.00
_cell.angle_beta   90.00
_cell.angle_gamma   90.00
#
_symmetry.space_group_name_H-M   'P 1'
#
loop_
_entity.id
_entity.type
_entity.pdbx_description
1 polymer ?
#
loop_
_entity_poly.entity_id
_entity_poly.type
_entity_poly.pdbx_seq_one_letter_code
_entity_poly.pdbx_strand_id
1 'polypeptide(L)'
;MICRFNSSCQIQFLKLNRFEMNSLSLLISAIVLTGGSIGFLPRLAQSATPKEMAQVQSVLQEQGSLQPMQQEHLFSGEAGQIVTISLNSGEFDTYLTLLDPSGREIAANDDYARSLNSSLVVTLPENGQYKVLARSFSGQGGSYTISVKPATPFDQAYSRGVRLFSEGKLEEAATALSEAIQIEPNQPAPYLDCAEVAYAQGNLSLAISNYQQAADLYEKAGNSDAANQIRQQLAVLQTQSAL
;
A
#
# COMPACT_ATOMS: atom_id res chain seq x y z
N MET A 1 -48.49 14.93 23.99
CA MET A 1 -48.58 14.53 22.57
C MET A 1 -47.48 13.50 22.34
N ILE A 2 -47.86 12.23 22.37
CA ILE A 2 -46.99 11.04 22.24
C ILE A 2 -47.41 10.39 20.93
N CYS A 3 -46.47 10.12 20.03
CA CYS A 3 -46.68 9.18 18.92
C CYS A 3 -45.62 8.09 18.99
N ARG A 4 -46.11 6.84 19.04
CA ARG A 4 -45.37 5.59 19.03
C ARG A 4 -45.11 5.11 17.59
N PHE A 5 -44.06 4.31 17.47
CA PHE A 5 -43.59 3.48 16.35
C PHE A 5 -44.65 2.86 15.43
N ASN A 6 -44.32 2.72 14.13
CA ASN A 6 -44.39 1.39 13.50
C ASN A 6 -43.51 1.23 12.24
N SER A 7 -43.01 0.01 12.10
CA SER A 7 -42.12 -0.58 11.11
C SER A 7 -42.79 -0.80 9.75
N SER A 8 -42.04 -0.66 8.64
CA SER A 8 -42.28 -1.35 7.36
C SER A 8 -41.14 -1.11 6.36
N CYS A 9 -40.29 -2.12 6.14
CA CYS A 9 -40.06 -2.65 4.78
C CYS A 9 -39.34 -4.00 4.90
N GLN A 10 -40.09 -5.08 4.70
CA GLN A 10 -39.60 -6.44 4.68
C GLN A 10 -38.94 -6.81 3.35
N ILE A 11 -37.98 -7.71 3.49
CA ILE A 11 -37.35 -8.61 2.52
C ILE A 11 -38.40 -9.32 1.65
N GLN A 12 -38.15 -9.45 0.34
CA GLN A 12 -38.78 -10.50 -0.46
C GLN A 12 -37.75 -11.23 -1.33
N PHE A 13 -37.52 -12.48 -0.94
CA PHE A 13 -36.86 -13.54 -1.70
C PHE A 13 -37.64 -13.85 -2.99
N LEU A 14 -36.93 -14.04 -4.10
CA LEU A 14 -37.40 -14.83 -5.24
C LEU A 14 -36.40 -15.97 -5.48
N LYS A 15 -36.84 -17.20 -5.17
CA LYS A 15 -36.28 -18.47 -5.63
C LYS A 15 -36.99 -18.89 -6.94
N LEU A 16 -36.33 -19.81 -7.65
CA LEU A 16 -36.78 -20.65 -8.80
C LEU A 16 -36.44 -20.02 -10.17
N ASN A 17 -35.77 -20.68 -11.13
CA ASN A 17 -35.74 -22.10 -11.48
C ASN A 17 -34.40 -22.54 -12.13
N ARG A 18 -34.05 -23.81 -11.94
CA ARG A 18 -33.06 -24.60 -12.72
C ARG A 18 -33.66 -25.07 -14.05
N PHE A 19 -32.81 -25.64 -14.91
CA PHE A 19 -33.04 -26.36 -16.18
C PHE A 19 -33.13 -25.45 -17.42
N GLU A 20 -32.45 -25.67 -18.55
CA GLU A 20 -31.95 -26.91 -19.16
C GLU A 20 -30.58 -26.77 -19.85
N MET A 21 -29.87 -27.91 -19.85
CA MET A 21 -28.72 -28.25 -20.69
C MET A 21 -29.14 -28.35 -22.16
N ASN A 22 -28.39 -27.72 -23.07
CA ASN A 22 -28.44 -28.08 -24.49
C ASN A 22 -27.31 -29.03 -24.85
N SER A 23 -27.75 -30.14 -25.44
CA SER A 23 -27.03 -31.30 -25.94
C SER A 23 -26.30 -31.01 -27.24
N LEU A 24 -25.09 -31.58 -27.40
CA LEU A 24 -24.68 -32.07 -28.71
C LEU A 24 -23.81 -33.32 -28.55
N SER A 25 -24.44 -34.44 -28.87
CA SER A 25 -23.90 -35.78 -28.95
C SER A 25 -23.00 -35.89 -30.19
N LEU A 26 -21.76 -36.36 -30.03
CA LEU A 26 -21.06 -37.05 -31.11
C LEU A 26 -20.63 -38.43 -30.62
N LEU A 27 -21.30 -39.43 -31.18
CA LEU A 27 -20.93 -40.84 -31.12
C LEU A 27 -19.71 -41.07 -32.01
N ILE A 28 -18.62 -41.59 -31.44
CA ILE A 28 -17.63 -42.36 -32.19
C ILE A 28 -17.50 -43.70 -31.47
N SER A 29 -18.06 -44.74 -32.10
CA SER A 29 -17.90 -46.12 -31.70
C SER A 29 -16.75 -46.76 -32.47
N ALA A 30 -16.05 -47.64 -31.75
CA ALA A 30 -15.09 -48.66 -32.21
C ALA A 30 -13.69 -48.11 -32.57
N ILE A 31 -12.57 -48.76 -32.24
CA ILE A 31 -12.28 -50.20 -32.24
C ILE A 31 -11.24 -50.49 -31.14
N VAL A 32 -11.45 -51.57 -30.38
CA VAL A 32 -10.41 -52.18 -29.55
C VAL A 32 -9.47 -52.96 -30.47
N LEU A 33 -8.21 -52.55 -30.52
CA LEU A 33 -7.11 -53.38 -31.02
C LEU A 33 -6.06 -53.52 -29.92
N THR A 34 -5.70 -54.78 -29.69
CA THR A 34 -4.72 -55.27 -28.73
C THR A 34 -3.29 -54.86 -29.10
N GLY A 35 -2.50 -54.50 -28.10
CA GLY A 35 -1.05 -54.71 -28.09
C GLY A 35 -0.19 -53.46 -27.93
N GLY A 36 0.61 -53.44 -26.87
CA GLY A 36 1.95 -52.84 -26.89
C GLY A 36 2.11 -51.44 -26.28
N SER A 37 2.81 -51.43 -25.14
CA SER A 37 3.81 -50.42 -24.76
C SER A 37 3.35 -49.06 -24.19
N ILE A 38 3.47 -48.98 -22.86
CA ILE A 38 4.02 -47.88 -22.03
C ILE A 38 3.82 -46.45 -22.58
N GLY A 39 2.88 -45.72 -21.98
CA GLY A 39 2.72 -44.28 -22.13
C GLY A 39 2.36 -43.64 -20.79
N PHE A 40 3.28 -42.85 -20.27
CA PHE A 40 3.15 -41.95 -19.11
C PHE A 40 1.82 -41.16 -19.16
N LEU A 41 1.03 -41.18 -18.07
CA LEU A 41 0.01 -40.15 -17.85
C LEU A 41 0.70 -38.91 -17.25
N PRO A 42 0.64 -37.72 -17.88
CA PRO A 42 1.01 -36.52 -17.17
C PRO A 42 -0.14 -36.14 -16.24
N ARG A 43 0.17 -36.13 -14.95
CA ARG A 43 -0.55 -35.45 -13.88
C ARG A 43 -0.72 -33.99 -14.27
N LEU A 44 -1.96 -33.49 -14.39
CA LEU A 44 -2.24 -32.06 -14.42
C LEU A 44 -1.93 -31.49 -13.03
N ALA A 45 -0.65 -31.26 -12.76
CA ALA A 45 -0.20 -30.43 -11.66
C ALA A 45 -0.48 -28.98 -12.06
N GLN A 46 -1.53 -28.41 -11.49
CA GLN A 46 -1.71 -26.97 -11.48
C GLN A 46 -0.67 -26.37 -10.52
N SER A 47 0.53 -26.14 -11.04
CA SER A 47 1.54 -25.34 -10.35
C SER A 47 1.12 -23.88 -10.48
N ALA A 48 0.54 -23.33 -9.42
CA ALA A 48 0.57 -21.89 -9.21
C ALA A 48 2.04 -21.46 -9.21
N THR A 49 2.44 -20.72 -10.23
CA THR A 49 3.76 -20.09 -10.27
C THR A 49 3.86 -19.09 -9.11
N PRO A 50 5.01 -19.01 -8.42
CA PRO A 50 5.26 -17.92 -7.49
C PRO A 50 5.06 -16.58 -8.21
N LYS A 51 4.39 -15.63 -7.54
CA LYS A 51 4.25 -14.23 -7.97
C LYS A 51 5.65 -13.64 -8.08
N GLU A 52 6.22 -13.70 -9.28
CA GLU A 52 7.54 -13.21 -9.61
C GLU A 52 7.53 -11.69 -9.40
N MET A 53 8.10 -11.22 -8.29
CA MET A 53 8.37 -9.81 -8.09
C MET A 53 9.40 -9.42 -9.15
N ALA A 54 8.92 -8.79 -10.23
CA ALA A 54 9.78 -8.20 -11.24
C ALA A 54 10.88 -7.39 -10.54
N GLN A 55 12.13 -7.58 -10.95
CA GLN A 55 13.25 -6.82 -10.41
C GLN A 55 13.00 -5.34 -10.69
N VAL A 56 12.58 -4.59 -9.67
CA VAL A 56 12.33 -3.15 -9.76
C VAL A 56 13.70 -2.48 -9.85
N GLN A 57 14.19 -2.30 -11.07
CA GLN A 57 15.45 -1.62 -11.29
C GLN A 57 15.30 -0.13 -10.98
N SER A 58 16.17 0.38 -10.12
CA SER A 58 16.24 1.80 -9.81
C SER A 58 16.61 2.59 -11.05
N VAL A 59 15.95 3.72 -11.25
CA VAL A 59 16.34 4.72 -12.26
C VAL A 59 17.31 5.74 -11.67
N LEU A 60 17.35 5.85 -10.34
CA LEU A 60 18.33 6.62 -9.58
C LEU A 60 18.60 5.95 -8.23
N GLN A 61 19.87 5.88 -7.84
CA GLN A 61 20.28 5.54 -6.48
C GLN A 61 21.62 6.22 -6.18
N GLU A 62 21.64 7.14 -5.24
CA GLU A 62 22.83 7.91 -4.88
C GLU A 62 22.99 8.05 -3.37
N GLN A 63 24.24 8.16 -2.93
CA GLN A 63 24.60 8.53 -1.56
C GLN A 63 25.17 9.95 -1.57
N GLY A 64 24.82 10.74 -0.57
CA GLY A 64 25.27 12.12 -0.47
C GLY A 64 25.51 12.56 0.96
N SER A 65 26.12 13.74 1.11
CA SER A 65 26.24 14.46 2.37
C SER A 65 25.68 15.87 2.17
N LEU A 66 24.70 16.26 2.98
CA LEU A 66 24.15 17.62 2.95
C LEU A 66 25.11 18.58 3.66
N GLN A 67 25.66 19.54 2.93
CA GLN A 67 26.21 20.81 3.45
C GLN A 67 25.14 21.89 3.17
N PRO A 68 25.01 22.97 3.98
CA PRO A 68 23.72 23.64 4.13
C PRO A 68 23.25 24.29 2.82
N MET A 69 22.19 23.72 2.23
CA MET A 69 20.84 24.31 2.12
C MET A 69 19.91 23.38 1.30
N GLN A 70 20.45 22.61 0.36
CA GLN A 70 19.76 21.60 -0.46
C GLN A 70 20.76 20.86 -1.34
N GLN A 71 20.50 19.59 -1.68
CA GLN A 71 21.21 18.87 -2.74
C GLN A 71 20.25 18.48 -3.85
N GLU A 72 20.68 18.68 -5.09
CA GLU A 72 19.89 18.35 -6.28
C GLU A 72 20.31 17.00 -6.86
N HIS A 73 19.32 16.21 -7.28
CA HIS A 73 19.51 14.98 -8.03
C HIS A 73 18.62 14.97 -9.26
N LEU A 74 19.11 14.40 -10.36
CA LEU A 74 18.42 14.40 -11.64
C LEU A 74 18.08 12.97 -12.05
N PHE A 75 16.91 12.78 -12.64
CA PHE A 75 16.56 11.53 -13.32
C PHE A 75 15.70 11.81 -14.55
N SER A 76 15.75 10.92 -15.53
CA SER A 76 14.87 10.98 -16.70
C SER A 76 13.57 10.22 -16.42
N GLY A 77 12.44 10.81 -16.76
CA GLY A 77 11.12 10.23 -16.58
C GLY A 77 10.25 10.33 -17.84
N GLU A 78 9.28 9.42 -17.94
CA GLU A 78 8.30 9.38 -19.02
C GLU A 78 6.89 9.71 -18.51
N ALA A 79 6.11 10.39 -19.33
CA ALA A 79 4.73 10.75 -19.06
C ALA A 79 3.89 9.51 -18.74
N GLY A 80 3.13 9.56 -17.64
CA GLY A 80 2.30 8.46 -17.16
C GLY A 80 3.07 7.41 -16.33
N GLN A 81 4.40 7.47 -16.26
CA GLN A 81 5.17 6.62 -15.36
C GLN A 81 4.84 6.97 -13.90
N ILE A 82 4.63 5.95 -13.06
CA ILE A 82 4.45 6.14 -11.63
C ILE A 82 5.75 5.76 -10.92
N VAL A 83 6.31 6.69 -10.16
CA VAL A 83 7.59 6.51 -9.47
C VAL A 83 7.41 6.66 -7.96
N THR A 84 8.18 5.88 -7.22
CA THR A 84 8.42 6.05 -5.79
C THR A 84 9.78 6.70 -5.62
N ILE A 85 9.82 7.84 -4.93
CA ILE A 85 11.03 8.58 -4.59
C ILE A 85 11.20 8.52 -3.08
N SER A 86 12.31 7.98 -2.60
CA SER A 86 12.55 7.83 -1.16
C SER A 86 13.85 8.54 -0.78
N LEU A 87 13.78 9.30 0.30
CA LEU A 87 14.90 10.00 0.92
C LEU A 87 15.03 9.51 2.37
N ASN A 88 16.18 8.93 2.71
CA ASN A 88 16.41 8.36 4.04
C ASN A 88 17.66 8.94 4.68
N SER A 89 17.55 9.34 5.94
CA SER A 89 18.69 9.74 6.78
C SER A 89 18.48 9.27 8.23
N GLY A 90 19.57 8.85 8.88
CA GLY A 90 19.61 8.64 10.32
C GLY A 90 20.14 9.84 11.10
N GLU A 91 20.54 10.91 10.40
CA GLU A 91 21.25 12.06 10.96
C GLU A 91 20.40 13.34 11.01
N PHE A 92 19.36 13.44 10.17
CA PHE A 92 18.49 14.61 10.12
C PHE A 92 17.07 14.26 9.64
N ASP A 93 16.16 15.19 9.88
CA ASP A 93 14.77 15.13 9.43
C ASP A 93 14.66 15.53 7.95
N THR A 94 14.23 14.60 7.11
CA THR A 94 14.33 14.74 5.66
C THR A 94 13.17 15.54 5.08
N TYR A 95 13.43 16.31 4.03
CA TYR A 95 12.41 17.04 3.29
C TYR A 95 12.67 16.85 1.79
N LEU A 96 11.70 16.28 1.09
CA LEU A 96 11.83 15.88 -0.31
C LEU A 96 10.92 16.72 -1.19
N THR A 97 11.47 17.30 -2.26
CA THR A 97 10.69 18.03 -3.29
C THR A 97 10.99 17.47 -4.68
N LEU A 98 9.96 17.30 -5.49
CA LEU A 98 10.05 16.94 -6.90
C LEU A 98 9.64 18.12 -7.78
N LEU A 99 10.54 18.52 -8.69
CA LEU A 99 10.28 19.49 -9.74
C LEU A 99 10.16 18.80 -11.10
N ASP A 100 9.21 19.25 -11.91
CA ASP A 100 9.04 18.83 -13.31
C ASP A 100 10.12 19.44 -14.24
N PRO A 101 10.22 19.00 -15.50
CA PRO A 101 11.18 19.54 -16.47
C PRO A 101 11.11 21.05 -16.71
N SER A 102 9.97 21.69 -16.43
CA SER A 102 9.82 23.15 -16.49
C SER A 102 10.36 23.88 -15.25
N GLY A 103 10.75 23.13 -14.22
CA GLY A 103 11.23 23.63 -12.93
C GLY A 103 10.11 23.92 -11.93
N ARG A 104 8.87 23.49 -12.21
CA ARG A 104 7.72 23.69 -11.32
C ARG A 104 7.64 22.56 -10.32
N GLU A 105 7.35 22.89 -9.06
CA GLU A 105 7.10 21.90 -8.02
C GLU A 105 5.80 21.13 -8.29
N ILE A 106 5.89 19.80 -8.28
CA ILE A 106 4.74 18.91 -8.50
C ILE A 106 4.42 18.03 -7.30
N ALA A 107 5.36 17.86 -6.37
CA ALA A 107 5.12 17.16 -5.11
C ALA A 107 6.20 17.50 -4.08
N ALA A 108 5.83 17.52 -2.81
CA ALA A 108 6.75 17.57 -1.68
C ALA A 108 6.23 16.68 -0.54
N ASN A 109 7.14 16.10 0.22
CA ASN A 109 6.81 15.34 1.42
C ASN A 109 7.97 15.39 2.42
N ASP A 110 7.66 15.45 3.71
CA ASP A 110 8.61 15.53 4.81
C ASP A 110 8.57 14.31 5.74
N ASP A 111 7.45 13.61 5.88
CA ASP A 111 7.36 12.41 6.73
C ASP A 111 6.80 11.16 6.03
N TYR A 112 7.16 9.98 6.54
CA TYR A 112 6.63 8.71 6.04
C TYR A 112 6.59 7.66 7.15
N ALA A 113 5.43 7.00 7.32
CA ALA A 113 5.28 5.81 8.15
C ALA A 113 5.82 5.94 9.60
N ARG A 114 5.61 7.11 10.23
CA ARG A 114 6.15 7.46 11.57
C ARG A 114 7.69 7.49 11.66
N SER A 115 8.35 7.73 10.54
CA SER A 115 9.77 8.02 10.48
C SER A 115 10.00 9.45 9.99
N LEU A 116 11.20 9.97 10.25
CA LEU A 116 11.68 11.25 9.74
C LEU A 116 12.19 11.14 8.27
N ASN A 117 11.94 10.01 7.62
CA ASN A 117 12.27 9.78 6.22
C ASN A 117 11.10 10.22 5.35
N SER A 118 11.37 10.73 4.14
CA SER A 118 10.35 11.14 3.19
C SER A 118 10.18 10.10 2.07
N SER A 119 8.93 9.89 1.65
CA SER A 119 8.61 9.08 0.47
C SER A 119 7.51 9.73 -0.37
N LEU A 120 7.68 9.75 -1.69
CA LEU A 120 6.70 10.30 -2.64
C LEU A 120 6.32 9.25 -3.67
N VAL A 121 5.02 9.10 -3.93
CA VAL A 121 4.52 8.28 -5.05
C VAL A 121 3.82 9.22 -6.03
N VAL A 122 4.38 9.37 -7.23
CA VAL A 122 3.97 10.41 -8.19
C VAL A 122 3.79 9.83 -9.59
N THR A 123 2.70 10.21 -10.26
CA THR A 123 2.55 10.02 -11.71
C THR A 123 3.19 11.18 -12.44
N LEU A 124 4.22 10.89 -13.25
CA LEU A 124 4.97 11.91 -13.98
C LEU A 124 4.09 12.49 -15.10
N PRO A 125 3.90 13.82 -15.18
CA PRO A 125 2.97 14.41 -16.14
C PRO A 125 3.50 14.48 -17.58
N GLU A 126 4.82 14.49 -17.76
CA GLU A 126 5.45 14.72 -19.07
C GLU A 126 6.80 13.99 -19.21
N ASN A 127 7.30 13.90 -20.43
CA ASN A 127 8.64 13.36 -20.66
C ASN A 127 9.69 14.42 -20.32
N GLY A 128 10.78 14.04 -19.67
CA GLY A 128 11.92 14.93 -19.52
C GLY A 128 12.82 14.60 -18.33
N GLN A 129 13.68 15.56 -18.01
CA GLN A 129 14.56 15.48 -16.85
C GLN A 129 13.88 16.12 -15.66
N TYR A 130 13.66 15.32 -14.62
CA TYR A 130 13.10 15.74 -13.34
C TYR A 130 14.21 16.07 -12.36
N LYS A 131 13.93 16.99 -11.44
CA LYS A 131 14.83 17.35 -10.35
C LYS A 131 14.23 16.97 -9.00
N VAL A 132 15.00 16.24 -8.22
CA VAL A 132 14.68 15.88 -6.84
C VAL A 132 15.56 16.72 -5.92
N LEU A 133 14.95 17.48 -5.03
CA LEU A 133 15.63 18.26 -4.02
C LEU A 133 15.61 17.49 -2.70
N ALA A 134 16.79 17.13 -2.20
CA ALA A 134 16.99 16.61 -0.86
C ALA A 134 17.32 17.78 0.09
N ARG A 135 16.50 17.96 1.11
CA ARG A 135 16.63 19.02 2.10
C ARG A 135 16.53 18.44 3.51
N SER A 136 16.99 19.23 4.47
CA SER A 136 16.77 18.99 5.89
C SER A 136 15.71 19.95 6.38
N PHE A 137 14.70 19.46 7.10
CA PHE A 137 13.63 20.28 7.65
C PHE A 137 14.17 21.33 8.64
N SER A 138 15.16 20.94 9.46
CA SER A 138 15.77 21.79 10.50
C SER A 138 17.05 22.51 10.05
N GLY A 139 17.47 22.34 8.79
CA GLY A 139 18.70 22.92 8.25
C GLY A 139 19.98 22.21 8.68
N GLN A 140 19.88 21.07 9.37
CA GLN A 140 21.02 20.23 9.74
C GLN A 140 21.52 19.43 8.55
N GLY A 141 22.84 19.36 8.37
CA GLY A 141 23.48 18.53 7.35
C GLY A 141 23.76 17.12 7.87
N GLY A 142 23.95 16.17 6.96
CA GLY A 142 24.29 14.79 7.31
C GLY A 142 24.29 13.86 6.10
N SER A 143 24.61 12.60 6.34
CA SER A 143 24.57 11.56 5.30
C SER A 143 23.13 11.16 4.98
N TYR A 144 22.85 10.87 3.71
CA TYR A 144 21.56 10.35 3.29
C TYR A 144 21.68 9.45 2.07
N THR A 145 20.60 8.71 1.83
CA THR A 145 20.41 7.93 0.61
C THR A 145 19.14 8.40 -0.09
N ILE A 146 19.22 8.53 -1.41
CA ILE A 146 18.08 8.85 -2.25
C ILE A 146 17.91 7.81 -3.34
N SER A 147 16.67 7.44 -3.63
CA SER A 147 16.37 6.51 -4.72
C SER A 147 15.08 6.86 -5.44
N VAL A 148 15.05 6.60 -6.74
CA VAL A 148 13.86 6.67 -7.59
C VAL A 148 13.66 5.31 -8.23
N LYS A 149 12.47 4.74 -8.06
CA LYS A 149 12.10 3.42 -8.56
C LYS A 149 10.69 3.48 -9.16
N PRO A 150 10.35 2.60 -10.12
CA PRO A 150 8.95 2.37 -10.48
C PRO A 150 8.12 2.05 -9.23
N ALA A 151 6.95 2.70 -9.11
CA ALA A 151 6.08 2.48 -7.96
C ALA A 151 5.47 1.09 -7.98
N THR A 152 5.63 0.37 -6.89
CA THR A 152 5.04 -0.96 -6.73
C THR A 152 3.51 -0.86 -6.56
N PRO A 153 2.76 -1.96 -6.76
CA PRO A 153 1.34 -1.98 -6.41
C PRO A 153 1.08 -1.63 -4.94
N PHE A 154 1.99 -2.01 -4.04
CA PHE A 154 1.93 -1.63 -2.63
C PHE A 154 2.04 -0.11 -2.46
N ASP A 155 3.06 0.51 -3.05
CA ASP A 155 3.28 1.97 -2.96
C ASP A 155 2.06 2.75 -3.44
N GLN A 156 1.46 2.31 -4.55
CA GLN A 156 0.28 2.95 -5.13
C GLN A 156 -0.96 2.79 -4.24
N ALA A 157 -1.21 1.59 -3.70
CA ALA A 157 -2.33 1.35 -2.81
C ALA A 157 -2.19 2.14 -1.49
N TYR A 158 -1.00 2.09 -0.89
CA TYR A 158 -0.71 2.76 0.37
C TYR A 158 -0.80 4.29 0.24
N SER A 159 -0.11 4.88 -0.73
CA SER A 159 -0.17 6.33 -0.98
C SER A 159 -1.57 6.83 -1.31
N ARG A 160 -2.36 6.03 -2.06
CA ARG A 160 -3.77 6.33 -2.31
C ARG A 160 -4.58 6.35 -1.01
N GLY A 161 -4.37 5.36 -0.13
CA GLY A 161 -5.03 5.30 1.18
C GLY A 161 -4.73 6.51 2.06
N VAL A 162 -3.45 6.87 2.19
CA VAL A 162 -3.02 8.04 2.98
C VAL A 162 -3.61 9.35 2.42
N ARG A 163 -3.58 9.54 1.09
CA ARG A 163 -4.19 10.72 0.46
C ARG A 163 -5.70 10.78 0.67
N LEU A 164 -6.41 9.67 0.51
CA LEU A 164 -7.86 9.62 0.73
C LEU A 164 -8.21 9.92 2.19
N PHE A 165 -7.37 9.50 3.13
CA PHE A 165 -7.56 9.81 4.55
C PHE A 165 -7.42 11.31 4.82
N SER A 166 -6.40 11.98 4.26
CA SER A 166 -6.23 13.43 4.39
C SER A 166 -7.34 14.23 3.70
N GLU A 167 -7.97 13.68 2.66
CA GLU A 167 -9.18 14.21 2.03
C GLU A 167 -10.47 13.96 2.86
N GLY A 168 -10.40 13.22 3.96
CA GLY A 168 -11.54 12.85 4.79
C GLY A 168 -12.43 11.73 4.23
N LYS A 169 -12.02 11.07 3.14
CA LYS A 169 -12.74 9.96 2.50
C LYS A 169 -12.43 8.65 3.21
N LEU A 170 -12.93 8.52 4.44
CA LEU A 170 -12.52 7.46 5.37
C LEU A 170 -12.76 6.03 4.84
N GLU A 171 -13.89 5.77 4.17
CA GLU A 171 -14.22 4.43 3.67
C GLU A 171 -13.34 4.01 2.47
N GLU A 172 -13.09 4.95 1.55
CA GLU A 172 -12.18 4.74 0.43
C GLU A 172 -10.73 4.56 0.92
N ALA A 173 -10.33 5.34 1.93
CA ALA A 173 -9.02 5.21 2.57
C ALA A 173 -8.83 3.83 3.20
N ALA A 174 -9.80 3.37 4.00
CA ALA A 174 -9.78 2.04 4.61
C ALA A 174 -9.65 0.92 3.56
N THR A 175 -10.34 1.06 2.42
CA THR A 175 -10.28 0.11 1.31
C THR A 175 -8.88 0.06 0.70
N ALA A 176 -8.31 1.23 0.36
CA ALA A 176 -6.98 1.30 -0.26
C ALA A 176 -5.86 0.83 0.69
N LEU A 177 -5.95 1.13 1.98
CA LEU A 177 -5.00 0.63 2.99
C LEU A 177 -5.15 -0.89 3.19
N SER A 178 -6.38 -1.42 3.14
CA SER A 178 -6.61 -2.88 3.17
C SER A 178 -6.01 -3.59 1.96
N GLU A 179 -6.07 -2.99 0.77
CA GLU A 179 -5.37 -3.49 -0.42
C GLU A 179 -3.85 -3.52 -0.19
N ALA A 180 -3.27 -2.46 0.38
CA ALA A 180 -1.84 -2.43 0.70
C ALA A 180 -1.44 -3.57 1.65
N ILE A 181 -2.24 -3.80 2.71
CA ILE A 181 -2.07 -4.92 3.65
C ILE A 181 -2.14 -6.28 2.94
N GLN A 182 -3.05 -6.45 1.98
CA GLN A 182 -3.15 -7.70 1.22
C GLN A 182 -1.94 -7.95 0.32
N ILE A 183 -1.32 -6.88 -0.18
CA ILE A 183 -0.13 -6.97 -1.05
C ILE A 183 1.11 -7.28 -0.20
N GLU A 184 1.33 -6.55 0.89
CA GLU A 184 2.46 -6.75 1.80
C GLU A 184 2.00 -6.81 3.28
N PRO A 185 1.59 -7.99 3.78
CA PRO A 185 0.96 -8.12 5.10
C PRO A 185 1.90 -7.96 6.29
N ASN A 186 3.21 -7.87 6.04
CA ASN A 186 4.22 -7.68 7.10
C ASN A 186 4.68 -6.23 7.23
N GLN A 187 4.12 -5.31 6.43
CA GLN A 187 4.44 -3.88 6.54
C GLN A 187 3.62 -3.26 7.68
N PRO A 188 4.25 -2.64 8.69
CA PRO A 188 3.53 -2.12 9.85
C PRO A 188 2.70 -0.86 9.55
N ALA A 189 3.17 0.01 8.64
CA ALA A 189 2.59 1.34 8.43
C ALA A 189 1.12 1.31 7.95
N PRO A 190 0.70 0.46 6.99
CA PRO A 190 -0.71 0.36 6.59
C PRO A 190 -1.66 -0.03 7.73
N TYR A 191 -1.22 -0.86 8.69
CA TYR A 191 -2.03 -1.19 9.86
C TYR A 191 -2.22 0.02 10.77
N LEU A 192 -1.18 0.83 10.96
CA LEU A 192 -1.26 2.03 11.77
C LEU A 192 -2.26 3.04 11.18
N ASP A 193 -2.16 3.31 9.88
CA ASP A 193 -3.07 4.25 9.21
C ASP A 193 -4.51 3.69 9.16
N CYS A 194 -4.68 2.37 8.99
CA CYS A 194 -5.97 1.72 9.14
C CYS A 194 -6.57 1.92 10.54
N ALA A 195 -5.73 1.90 11.59
CA ALA A 195 -6.18 2.15 12.95
C ALA A 195 -6.70 3.58 13.14
N GLU A 196 -6.00 4.56 12.57
CA GLU A 196 -6.38 5.98 12.61
C GLU A 196 -7.66 6.25 11.82
N VAL A 197 -7.77 5.66 10.62
CA VAL A 197 -9.00 5.72 9.81
C VAL A 197 -10.17 5.11 10.59
N ALA A 198 -9.98 3.93 11.21
CA ALA A 198 -11.01 3.29 12.01
C ALA A 198 -11.39 4.12 13.26
N TYR A 199 -10.42 4.76 13.90
CA TYR A 199 -10.67 5.68 15.01
C TYR A 199 -11.50 6.88 14.57
N ALA A 200 -11.18 7.49 13.43
CA ALA A 200 -11.94 8.60 12.85
C ALA A 200 -13.37 8.19 12.46
N GLN A 201 -13.59 6.92 12.10
CA GLN A 201 -14.92 6.34 11.87
C GLN A 201 -15.69 6.02 13.16
N GLY A 202 -15.06 6.15 14.33
CA GLY A 202 -15.63 5.76 15.62
C GLY A 202 -15.62 4.25 15.87
N ASN A 203 -14.97 3.46 15.02
CA ASN A 203 -14.87 2.01 15.17
C ASN A 203 -13.67 1.66 16.07
N LEU A 204 -13.85 1.88 17.38
CA LEU A 204 -12.80 1.68 18.38
C LEU A 204 -12.26 0.24 18.42
N SER A 205 -13.12 -0.77 18.22
CA SER A 205 -12.68 -2.17 18.23
C SER A 205 -11.73 -2.47 17.06
N LEU A 206 -12.04 -1.98 15.86
CA LEU A 206 -11.17 -2.13 14.69
C LEU A 206 -9.88 -1.32 14.85
N ALA A 207 -9.97 -0.11 15.40
CA ALA A 207 -8.79 0.72 15.69
C ALA A 207 -7.83 0.01 16.64
N ILE A 208 -8.33 -0.51 17.77
CA ILE A 208 -7.55 -1.28 18.76
C ILE A 208 -6.85 -2.47 18.11
N SER A 209 -7.56 -3.28 17.32
CA SER A 209 -6.99 -4.46 16.65
C SER A 209 -5.87 -4.09 15.68
N ASN A 210 -6.04 -3.00 14.91
CA ASN A 210 -5.03 -2.54 13.96
C ASN A 210 -3.81 -1.92 14.66
N TYR A 211 -4.00 -1.15 15.74
CA TYR A 211 -2.90 -0.64 16.55
C TYR A 211 -2.06 -1.77 17.17
N GLN A 212 -2.70 -2.83 17.66
CA GLN A 212 -1.99 -4.01 18.18
C GLN A 212 -1.11 -4.65 17.09
N GLN A 213 -1.69 -4.90 15.92
CA GLN A 213 -0.98 -5.50 14.80
C GLN A 213 0.19 -4.62 14.33
N ALA A 214 0.00 -3.30 14.27
CA ALA A 214 1.04 -2.35 13.92
C ALA A 214 2.20 -2.40 14.93
N ALA A 215 1.91 -2.37 16.24
CA ALA A 215 2.93 -2.41 17.28
C ALA A 215 3.76 -3.71 17.23
N ASP A 216 3.11 -4.86 17.02
CA ASP A 216 3.79 -6.16 16.91
C ASP A 216 4.70 -6.23 15.68
N LEU A 217 4.25 -5.69 14.55
CA LEU A 217 5.05 -5.64 13.32
C LEU A 217 6.23 -4.66 13.44
N TYR A 218 6.06 -3.48 14.06
CA TYR A 218 7.16 -2.56 14.33
C TYR A 218 8.21 -3.18 15.26
N GLU A 219 7.79 -3.87 16.32
CA GLU A 219 8.69 -4.60 17.22
C GLU A 219 9.49 -5.66 16.46
N LYS A 220 8.81 -6.47 15.63
CA LYS A 220 9.44 -7.51 14.83
C LYS A 220 10.42 -6.93 13.79
N ALA A 221 10.16 -5.71 13.30
CA ALA A 221 11.07 -4.97 12.43
C ALA A 221 12.25 -4.33 13.18
N GLY A 222 12.33 -4.49 14.51
CA GLY A 222 13.38 -3.91 15.36
C GLY A 222 13.15 -2.44 15.73
N ASN A 223 11.97 -1.89 15.45
CA ASN A 223 11.59 -0.52 15.82
C ASN A 223 10.77 -0.51 17.11
N SER A 224 11.43 -0.87 18.22
CA SER A 224 10.79 -0.94 19.54
C SER A 224 10.27 0.43 20.02
N ASP A 225 10.88 1.54 19.59
CA ASP A 225 10.41 2.88 19.96
C ASP A 225 9.03 3.18 19.37
N ALA A 226 8.84 2.95 18.06
CA ALA A 226 7.53 3.08 17.43
C ALA A 226 6.51 2.13 18.05
N ALA A 227 6.89 0.87 18.30
CA ALA A 227 6.01 -0.10 18.94
C ALA A 227 5.55 0.37 20.33
N ASN A 228 6.47 0.93 21.14
CA ASN A 228 6.15 1.45 22.46
C ASN A 228 5.25 2.70 22.41
N GLN A 229 5.47 3.61 21.47
CA GLN A 229 4.60 4.77 21.26
C GLN A 229 3.17 4.33 20.91
N ILE A 230 3.02 3.37 20.00
CA ILE A 230 1.72 2.82 19.61
C ILE A 230 1.03 2.14 20.80
N ARG A 231 1.77 1.36 21.60
CA ARG A 231 1.23 0.73 22.82
C ARG A 231 0.75 1.74 23.86
N GLN A 232 1.42 2.89 23.99
CA GLN A 232 0.96 3.97 24.88
C GLN A 232 -0.37 4.56 24.39
N GLN A 233 -0.50 4.83 23.10
CA GLN A 233 -1.76 5.30 22.51
C GLN A 233 -2.89 4.28 22.69
N LEU A 234 -2.58 2.99 22.46
CA LEU A 234 -3.51 1.90 22.64
C LEU A 234 -4.05 1.82 24.08
N ALA A 235 -3.20 1.99 25.09
CA ALA A 235 -3.62 1.97 26.50
C ALA A 235 -4.63 3.09 26.83
N VAL A 236 -4.45 4.27 26.24
CA VAL A 236 -5.40 5.39 26.37
C VAL A 236 -6.75 5.04 25.73
N LEU A 237 -6.74 4.49 24.51
CA LEU A 237 -7.95 4.09 23.78
C LEU A 237 -8.73 2.98 24.49
N GLN A 238 -8.03 1.98 25.04
CA GLN A 238 -8.65 0.91 25.81
C GLN A 238 -9.35 1.44 27.06
N THR A 239 -8.75 2.43 27.73
CA THR A 239 -9.37 3.08 28.89
C THR A 239 -10.64 3.85 28.50
N GLN A 240 -10.64 4.51 27.34
CA GLN A 240 -11.82 5.21 26.81
C GLN A 240 -12.96 4.26 26.43
N SER A 241 -12.65 3.06 25.91
CA SER A 241 -13.65 2.06 25.53
C SER A 241 -14.33 1.37 26.71
N ALA A 242 -13.79 1.51 27.92
CA ALA A 242 -14.29 0.88 29.14
C ALA A 242 -15.24 1.77 29.96
N LEU A 243 -15.46 3.02 29.54
CA LEU A 243 -16.37 4.00 30.13
C LEU A 243 -17.70 4.05 29.36
#